data_AF-A0A528G7K2-F1
#
_entry.id   AF-A0A528G7K2-F1
#
_cell.length_a   1.000
_cell.length_b   1.000
_cell.length_c   1.000
_cell.angle_alpha   90.00
_cell.angle_beta   90.00
_cell.angle_gamma   90.00
#
_symmetry.space_group_name_H-M   'P 1'
#
loop_
_entity.id
_entity.type
_entity.pdbx_description
1 polymer ?
#
loop_
_entity_poly.entity_id
_entity_poly.type
_entity_poly.pdbx_seq_one_letter_code
_entity_poly.pdbx_strand_id
1 'polypeptide(L)'
;ETVFLPGWEEGLFPHQRALDEGGRSGLEEERRLAYVGLTRAKKNLHLWFVSNRRIHGLWQSTIPSRFLEELPEAHVEVAESGNSYGGYGNSYGGGSFAPGRGGRQNPYG
;
A
#
# COMPACT_ATOMS: atom_id res chain seq x y z
N GLU A 1 -4.13 20.92 17.78
CA GLU A 1 -3.20 21.07 16.65
C GLU A 1 -3.37 19.84 15.78
N THR A 2 -3.83 20.05 14.56
CA THR A 2 -4.24 19.00 13.61
C THR A 2 -3.16 18.86 12.55
N VAL A 3 -2.77 17.64 12.19
CA VAL A 3 -1.77 17.37 11.16
C VAL A 3 -2.39 16.55 10.04
N PHE A 4 -2.05 16.91 8.82
CA PHE A 4 -2.44 16.18 7.61
C PHE A 4 -1.17 15.61 7.01
N LEU A 5 -1.12 14.30 6.82
CA LEU A 5 -0.01 13.62 6.16
C LEU A 5 -0.52 12.97 4.88
N PRO A 6 -0.40 13.65 3.73
CA PRO A 6 -0.73 13.07 2.44
C PRO A 6 0.40 12.21 1.89
N GLY A 7 0.08 11.32 0.95
CA GLY A 7 1.08 10.54 0.20
C GLY A 7 1.58 9.31 0.94
N TRP A 8 0.75 8.72 1.80
CA TRP A 8 1.04 7.44 2.47
C TRP A 8 0.83 6.29 1.49
N GLU A 9 1.71 6.18 0.51
CA GLU A 9 1.65 5.26 -0.61
C GLU A 9 3.01 4.57 -0.82
N GLU A 10 3.01 3.29 -1.19
CA GLU A 10 4.24 2.60 -1.56
C GLU A 10 4.95 3.30 -2.73
N GLY A 11 6.28 3.38 -2.62
CA GLY A 11 7.15 4.08 -3.56
C GLY A 11 7.29 5.58 -3.28
N LEU A 12 6.29 6.22 -2.63
CA LEU A 12 6.38 7.60 -2.16
C LEU A 12 6.77 7.66 -0.68
N PHE A 13 6.06 6.91 0.16
CA PHE A 13 6.30 6.77 1.58
C PHE A 13 5.89 5.37 2.06
N PRO A 14 6.83 4.43 2.26
CA PRO A 14 8.29 4.62 2.22
C PRO A 14 8.83 4.95 0.82
N HIS A 15 9.83 5.83 0.77
CA HIS A 15 10.41 6.26 -0.50
C HIS A 15 11.19 5.12 -1.17
N GLN A 16 10.92 4.84 -2.45
CA GLN A 16 11.49 3.69 -3.17
C GLN A 16 13.03 3.67 -3.10
N ARG A 17 13.69 4.82 -3.32
CA ARG A 17 15.17 4.87 -3.29
C ARG A 17 15.75 4.54 -1.91
N ALA A 18 15.04 4.88 -0.82
CA ALA A 18 15.51 4.56 0.52
C ALA A 18 15.51 3.03 0.74
N LEU A 19 14.52 2.35 0.16
CA LEU A 19 14.45 0.89 0.16
C LEU A 19 15.52 0.26 -0.74
N ASP A 20 15.78 0.84 -1.92
CA ASP A 20 16.76 0.29 -2.86
C ASP A 20 18.21 0.44 -2.36
N GLU A 21 18.55 1.60 -1.79
CA GLU A 21 19.90 1.91 -1.30
C GLU A 21 20.18 1.34 0.09
N GLY A 22 19.18 1.41 0.98
CA GLY A 22 19.32 1.04 2.38
C GLY A 22 18.68 -0.30 2.76
N GLY A 23 17.91 -0.92 1.87
CA GLY A 23 17.18 -2.17 2.16
C GLY A 23 16.39 -2.06 3.47
N ARG A 24 16.72 -2.93 4.44
CA ARG A 24 16.11 -2.93 5.77
C ARG A 24 16.44 -1.69 6.60
N SER A 25 17.66 -1.17 6.54
CA SER A 25 18.02 0.01 7.34
C SER A 25 17.35 1.28 6.82
N GLY A 26 17.18 1.39 5.49
CA GLY A 26 16.42 2.47 4.86
C GLY A 26 14.94 2.43 5.24
N LEU A 27 14.34 1.25 5.26
CA LEU A 27 12.95 1.07 5.73
C LEU A 27 12.79 1.51 7.19
N GLU A 28 13.74 1.15 8.07
CA GLU A 28 13.70 1.57 9.47
C GLU A 28 13.90 3.08 9.65
N GLU A 29 14.62 3.75 8.75
CA GLU A 29 14.69 5.22 8.75
C GLU A 29 13.36 5.85 8.33
N GLU A 30 12.74 5.37 7.25
CA GLU A 30 11.40 5.82 6.84
C GLU A 30 10.36 5.56 7.95
N ARG A 31 10.47 4.46 8.68
CA ARG A 31 9.65 4.16 9.86
C ARG A 31 9.86 5.21 10.96
N ARG A 32 11.10 5.63 11.21
CA ARG A 32 11.39 6.73 12.16
C ARG A 32 10.76 8.04 11.69
N LEU A 33 10.82 8.34 10.39
CA LEU A 33 10.15 9.51 9.82
C LEU A 33 8.63 9.44 10.01
N ALA A 34 8.02 8.26 9.82
CA ALA A 34 6.59 8.03 10.04
C ALA A 34 6.21 8.32 11.50
N TYR A 35 6.99 7.79 12.44
CA TYR A 35 6.81 8.01 13.87
C TYR A 35 6.90 9.51 14.23
N VAL A 36 7.89 10.22 13.68
CA VAL A 36 8.01 11.67 13.89
C VAL A 36 6.79 12.39 13.34
N GLY A 37 6.34 12.06 12.13
CA GLY A 37 5.14 12.63 11.52
C GLY A 37 3.88 12.42 12.39
N LEU A 38 3.69 11.20 12.88
CA LEU A 38 2.58 10.84 13.76
C LEU A 38 2.59 11.66 15.05
N THR A 39 3.74 11.74 15.71
CA THR A 39 3.90 12.41 17.01
C THR A 39 3.88 13.94 16.93
N ARG A 40 3.90 14.53 15.73
CA ARG A 40 3.62 15.98 15.56
C ARG A 40 2.17 16.33 15.82
N ALA A 41 1.23 15.40 15.63
CA ALA A 41 -0.17 15.65 15.88
C ALA A 41 -0.46 15.70 17.39
N LYS A 42 -1.05 16.81 17.87
CA LYS A 42 -1.43 16.95 19.29
C LYS A 42 -2.91 16.65 19.56
N LYS A 43 -3.77 16.77 18.54
CA LYS A 43 -5.22 16.56 18.67
C LYS A 43 -5.75 15.58 17.62
N ASN A 44 -5.59 15.92 16.34
CA ASN A 44 -6.15 15.13 15.24
C ASN A 44 -5.05 14.86 14.21
N LEU A 45 -5.04 13.64 13.68
CA LEU A 45 -4.14 13.21 12.61
C LEU A 45 -4.99 12.66 11.47
N HIS A 46 -4.79 13.20 10.27
CA HIS A 46 -5.45 12.70 9.07
C HIS A 46 -4.39 12.19 8.09
N LEU A 47 -4.48 10.90 7.76
CA LEU A 47 -3.61 10.24 6.80
C LEU A 47 -4.35 10.06 5.48
N TRP A 48 -3.68 10.35 4.36
CA TRP A 48 -4.29 10.27 3.03
C TRP A 48 -3.38 9.49 2.07
N PHE A 49 -4.00 8.61 1.29
CA PHE A 49 -3.40 7.91 0.17
C PHE A 49 -4.33 8.00 -1.04
N VAL A 50 -3.76 7.88 -2.25
CA VAL A 50 -4.53 7.77 -3.49
C VAL A 50 -4.29 6.42 -4.16
N SER A 51 -5.28 5.91 -4.91
CA SER A 51 -5.11 4.69 -5.71
C SER A 51 -4.37 4.93 -7.03
N ASN A 52 -4.38 6.17 -7.53
CA ASN A 52 -3.71 6.52 -8.78
C ASN A 52 -3.13 7.94 -8.68
N ARG A 53 -1.85 8.07 -9.00
CA ARG A 53 -1.10 9.32 -8.93
C ARG A 53 -0.51 9.68 -10.27
N ARG A 54 -0.54 10.96 -10.62
CA ARG A 54 0.14 11.47 -11.81
C ARG A 54 1.56 11.93 -11.45
N ILE A 55 2.57 11.20 -11.93
CA ILE A 55 3.99 11.51 -11.73
C ILE A 55 4.64 11.69 -13.11
N HIS A 56 5.35 12.80 -13.32
CA HIS A 56 6.01 13.12 -14.60
C HIS A 56 5.09 12.99 -15.83
N GLY A 57 3.83 13.37 -15.68
CA GLY A 57 2.83 13.33 -16.76
C GLY A 57 2.15 11.98 -16.97
N LEU A 58 2.69 10.89 -16.40
CA LEU A 58 2.15 9.54 -16.47
C LEU A 58 1.30 9.20 -15.25
N TRP A 59 0.21 8.45 -15.46
CA TRP A 59 -0.59 7.88 -14.37
C TRP A 59 0.08 6.60 -13.88
N GLN A 60 0.23 6.49 -12.56
CA GLN A 60 0.80 5.33 -11.89
C GLN A 60 -0.18 4.86 -10.82
N SER A 61 -0.54 3.59 -10.87
CA SER A 61 -1.31 2.94 -9.80
C SER A 61 -0.42 2.82 -8.57
N THR A 62 -0.92 3.29 -7.44
CA THR A 62 -0.21 3.27 -6.16
C THR A 62 -0.96 2.35 -5.21
N ILE A 63 -0.22 1.75 -4.27
CA ILE A 63 -0.77 0.98 -3.16
C ILE A 63 -0.58 1.74 -1.84
N PRO A 64 -1.37 1.51 -0.77
CA PRO A 64 -1.23 2.27 0.46
C PRO A 64 0.10 1.90 1.11
N SER A 65 0.66 2.82 1.87
CA SER A 65 1.87 2.56 2.63
C SER A 65 1.67 1.38 3.58
N ARG A 66 2.65 0.47 3.61
CA ARG A 66 2.71 -0.60 4.62
C ARG A 66 2.64 -0.08 6.06
N PHE A 67 3.04 1.17 6.32
CA PHE A 67 2.97 1.76 7.66
C PHE A 67 1.54 1.98 8.15
N LEU A 68 0.54 1.98 7.26
CA LEU A 68 -0.87 2.08 7.66
C LEU A 68 -1.35 0.81 8.37
N GLU A 69 -0.89 -0.37 7.93
CA GLU A 69 -1.24 -1.66 8.53
C GLU A 69 -0.60 -1.87 9.91
N GLU A 70 0.43 -1.10 10.23
CA GLU A 70 1.11 -1.15 11.52
C GLU A 70 0.44 -0.28 12.60
N LEU A 71 -0.55 0.54 12.20
CA LEU A 71 -1.27 1.40 13.14
C LEU A 71 -2.31 0.60 13.94
N PRO A 72 -2.48 0.89 15.25
CA PRO A 72 -3.47 0.20 16.05
C PRO A 72 -4.89 0.54 15.59
N GLU A 73 -5.62 -0.47 15.11
CA GLU A 73 -6.99 -0.33 14.58
C GLU A 73 -7.96 0.36 15.55
N ALA A 74 -7.75 0.20 16.87
CA ALA A 74 -8.57 0.82 17.92
C ALA A 74 -8.54 2.36 17.91
N HIS A 75 -7.57 2.98 17.24
CA HIS A 75 -7.39 4.43 17.18
C HIS A 75 -7.48 4.99 15.76
N VAL A 76 -7.86 4.15 14.78
CA VAL A 76 -7.94 4.52 13.38
C VAL A 76 -9.41 4.50 12.94
N GLU A 77 -9.88 5.64 12.48
CA GLU A 77 -11.19 5.75 11.81
C GLU A 77 -10.96 5.87 10.30
N VAL A 78 -11.50 4.91 9.54
CA VAL A 78 -11.39 4.89 8.08
C VAL A 78 -12.61 5.60 7.49
N ALA A 79 -12.43 6.80 6.96
CA ALA A 79 -13.53 7.68 6.55
C ALA A 79 -14.23 7.26 5.24
N GLU A 80 -13.55 6.60 4.29
CA GLU A 80 -14.12 5.99 3.08
C GLU A 80 -13.12 4.98 2.49
N SER A 81 -13.45 3.97 1.69
CA SER A 81 -14.61 3.08 1.57
C SER A 81 -14.18 2.00 0.58
N GLY A 82 -14.19 0.73 0.98
CA GLY A 82 -14.60 -0.43 0.16
C GLY A 82 -14.06 -0.64 -1.27
N ASN A 83 -13.09 0.11 -1.78
CA ASN A 83 -12.41 -0.28 -3.01
C ASN A 83 -11.38 -1.34 -2.62
N SER A 84 -11.77 -2.59 -2.83
CA SER A 84 -10.87 -3.75 -2.81
C SER A 84 -9.56 -3.34 -3.44
N TYR A 85 -8.55 -3.15 -2.60
CA TYR A 85 -7.19 -2.97 -3.06
C TYR A 85 -6.88 -4.20 -3.90
N GLY A 86 -6.77 -4.01 -5.21
CA GLY A 86 -6.80 -5.09 -6.18
C GLY A 86 -5.88 -6.24 -5.79
N GLY A 87 -6.46 -7.38 -5.43
CA GLY A 87 -5.86 -8.70 -5.60
C GLY A 87 -4.64 -9.08 -4.75
N TYR A 88 -4.24 -8.33 -3.72
CA TYR A 88 -3.15 -8.74 -2.82
C TYR A 88 -3.69 -9.40 -1.54
N GLY A 89 -4.40 -10.53 -1.72
CA GLY A 89 -4.88 -11.38 -0.64
C GLY A 89 -4.72 -12.86 -1.00
N ASN A 90 -3.79 -13.53 -0.32
CA ASN A 90 -3.58 -14.98 -0.26
C ASN A 90 -3.18 -15.74 -1.55
N SER A 91 -1.86 -15.91 -1.74
CA SER A 91 -1.32 -17.13 -2.36
C SER A 91 -0.61 -17.99 -1.30
N TYR A 92 -1.37 -18.46 -0.31
CA TYR A 92 -1.03 -19.64 0.47
C TYR A 92 -2.29 -20.50 0.55
N GLY A 93 -2.43 -21.45 -0.37
CA GLY A 93 -3.68 -22.22 -0.43
C GLY A 93 -3.74 -23.22 -1.55
N GLY A 94 -3.08 -24.36 -1.35
CA GLY A 94 -3.56 -25.62 -1.90
C GLY A 94 -3.16 -25.91 -3.34
N GLY A 95 -2.03 -26.60 -3.50
CA GLY A 95 -1.87 -27.48 -4.65
C GLY A 95 -3.03 -28.48 -4.67
N SER A 96 -3.71 -28.58 -5.81
CA SER A 96 -4.62 -29.68 -6.12
C SER A 96 -4.51 -29.97 -7.60
N PHE A 97 -3.65 -30.94 -7.89
CA PHE A 97 -3.63 -31.65 -9.16
C PHE A 97 -5.01 -32.25 -9.42
N ALA A 98 -5.60 -31.95 -10.57
CA ALA A 98 -6.72 -32.71 -11.13
C ALA A 98 -6.42 -32.99 -12.60
N PRO A 99 -6.26 -34.25 -13.03
CA PRO A 99 -6.07 -34.58 -14.43
C PRO A 99 -7.44 -34.71 -15.11
N GLY A 100 -7.58 -34.07 -16.26
CA GLY A 100 -8.49 -34.56 -17.29
C GLY A 100 -9.52 -33.57 -17.83
N ARG A 101 -9.48 -33.49 -19.16
CA ARG A 101 -10.62 -33.53 -20.09
C ARG A 101 -11.08 -32.20 -20.67
N GLY A 102 -10.94 -32.13 -21.99
CA GLY A 102 -11.92 -31.47 -22.85
C GLY A 102 -11.35 -30.29 -23.63
N GLY A 103 -10.94 -30.57 -24.86
CA GLY A 103 -10.56 -29.55 -25.82
C GLY A 103 -11.66 -28.51 -26.02
N ARG A 104 -11.24 -27.26 -26.12
CA ARG A 104 -12.00 -26.19 -26.73
C ARG A 104 -11.08 -25.50 -27.74
N GLN A 105 -11.45 -25.66 -29.00
CA GLN A 105 -10.87 -24.99 -30.16
C GLN A 105 -10.97 -23.46 -29.99
N ASN A 106 -9.88 -22.76 -30.30
CA ASN A 106 -9.86 -21.30 -30.42
C ASN A 106 -10.60 -20.87 -31.70
N PRO A 107 -11.53 -19.90 -31.64
CA PRO A 107 -12.25 -19.40 -32.80
C PRO A 107 -11.55 -18.22 -33.52
N TYR A 108 -10.28 -17.95 -33.22
CA TYR A 108 -9.46 -16.99 -33.94
C TYR A 108 -8.13 -17.68 -34.25
N GLY A 109 -7.84 -17.84 -35.54
CA GLY A 109 -6.82 -18.73 -36.11
C GLY A 109 -5.39 -18.52 -35.64
#